data_AF-A0A0M4GJN8-F1
#
_entry.id   AF-A0A0M4GJN8-F1
#
_cell.length_a   1.000
_cell.length_b   1.000
_cell.length_c   1.000
_cell.angle_alpha   90.00
_cell.angle_beta   90.00
_cell.angle_gamma   90.00
#
_symmetry.space_group_name_H-M   'P 1'
#
loop_
_entity.id
_entity.type
_entity.pdbx_description
1 polymer ?
#
loop_
_entity_poly.entity_id
_entity_poly.type
_entity_poly.pdbx_seq_one_letter_code
_entity_poly.pdbx_strand_id
1 'polypeptide(L)'
;MSRKTSSSPPPAPRTQLGLSASLRRLGISTNLRKAERQGRRDHRVDIGDDGSTPWTSAEFARCHEAEMIASAGLRDVVAPIDSRLAVDAERLRQLRELMAAPQSEPDAPPPDQVAAYRERRAARAEAARARRQRTNLQEVVDRMSADIETRYHLLAQAADLVRQAAAVTNARVAAYRRGLIQGPWWKRLFGHPRRVTEPVPVYRPSSEWIDDLPLLRTQVVNTPEVLSWEWTPFRETGGETPERSRDFRTAIS
;
A
#
# COMPACT_ATOMS: atom_id res chain seq x y z
N MET A 1 5.78 -24.67 43.35
CA MET A 1 5.15 -24.91 42.04
C MET A 1 5.17 -23.60 41.25
N SER A 2 6.13 -23.41 40.35
CA SER A 2 6.25 -22.18 39.55
C SER A 2 5.48 -22.32 38.24
N ARG A 3 4.42 -21.53 38.08
CA ARG A 3 3.61 -21.44 36.87
C ARG A 3 4.40 -20.60 35.85
N LYS A 4 5.08 -21.26 34.91
CA LYS A 4 5.69 -20.59 33.74
C LYS A 4 4.57 -20.08 32.85
N THR A 5 4.37 -18.76 32.81
CA THR A 5 3.56 -18.10 31.79
C THR A 5 4.29 -18.29 30.45
N SER A 6 3.77 -19.21 29.64
CA SER A 6 4.16 -19.34 28.24
C SER A 6 3.69 -18.08 27.51
N SER A 7 4.56 -17.09 27.43
CA SER A 7 4.43 -16.01 26.46
C SER A 7 4.71 -16.63 25.10
N SER A 8 3.66 -16.93 24.34
CA SER A 8 3.82 -17.29 22.94
C SER A 8 4.51 -16.12 22.22
N PRO A 9 5.56 -16.38 21.42
CA PRO A 9 6.16 -15.32 20.61
C PRO A 9 5.09 -14.73 19.69
N PRO A 10 5.15 -13.43 19.37
CA PRO A 10 4.26 -12.84 18.38
C PRO A 10 4.36 -13.68 17.09
N PRO A 11 3.24 -13.91 16.37
CA PRO A 11 3.28 -14.65 15.13
C PRO A 11 4.33 -14.01 14.23
N ALA A 12 5.33 -14.80 13.83
CA ALA A 12 6.34 -14.34 12.90
C ALA A 12 5.63 -13.73 11.67
N PRO A 13 6.08 -12.58 11.15
CA PRO A 13 5.47 -11.98 9.98
C PRO A 13 5.38 -13.03 8.88
N ARG A 14 4.15 -13.33 8.43
CA ARG A 14 3.87 -14.45 7.52
C ARG A 14 4.49 -14.26 6.14
N THR A 15 5.03 -13.08 5.87
CA THR A 15 5.70 -12.74 4.62
C THR A 15 6.99 -11.97 4.93
N GLN A 16 8.14 -12.61 4.70
CA GLN A 16 9.42 -11.92 4.52
C GLN A 16 9.46 -11.17 3.18
N LEU A 17 8.46 -10.31 2.93
CA LEU A 17 8.50 -9.31 1.88
C LEU A 17 9.21 -8.08 2.44
N GLY A 18 10.51 -8.22 2.68
CA GLY A 18 11.36 -7.06 2.40
C GLY A 18 11.22 -6.82 0.90
N LEU A 19 10.93 -5.61 0.46
CA LEU A 19 10.63 -5.24 -0.93
C LEU A 19 11.82 -5.41 -1.91
N SER A 20 12.80 -6.23 -1.52
CA SER A 20 13.82 -6.90 -2.32
C SER A 20 13.44 -8.33 -2.74
N ALA A 21 12.18 -8.73 -2.59
CA ALA A 21 11.71 -10.04 -3.02
C ALA A 21 11.89 -10.21 -4.54
N SER A 22 12.78 -11.11 -4.93
CA SER A 22 12.99 -11.44 -6.34
C SER A 22 11.76 -12.14 -6.93
N LEU A 23 11.50 -11.94 -8.23
CA LEU A 23 10.48 -12.66 -9.00
C LEU A 23 10.52 -14.20 -8.78
N ARG A 24 11.71 -14.74 -8.48
CA ARG A 24 11.89 -16.16 -8.12
C ARG A 24 11.15 -16.55 -6.83
N ARG A 25 11.12 -15.69 -5.80
CA ARG A 25 10.36 -15.92 -4.57
C ARG A 25 8.85 -15.90 -4.80
N LEU A 26 8.40 -15.19 -5.82
CA LEU A 26 7.01 -15.17 -6.28
C LEU A 26 6.67 -16.34 -7.23
N GLY A 27 7.58 -17.30 -7.41
CA GLY A 27 7.38 -18.43 -8.31
C GLY A 27 7.40 -18.08 -9.81
N ILE A 28 7.74 -16.84 -10.17
CA ILE A 28 7.76 -16.38 -11.56
C ILE A 28 9.12 -16.71 -12.19
N SER A 29 9.10 -17.62 -13.17
CA SER A 29 10.28 -17.88 -13.99
C SER A 29 10.48 -16.76 -14.99
N THR A 30 11.73 -16.35 -15.22
CA THR A 30 12.14 -15.40 -16.28
C THR A 30 12.62 -16.10 -17.55
N ASN A 31 12.60 -17.43 -17.60
CA ASN A 31 13.23 -18.20 -18.68
C ASN A 31 12.35 -18.24 -19.95
N LEU A 32 12.59 -17.27 -20.85
CA LEU A 32 11.87 -17.16 -22.13
C LEU A 32 12.13 -18.37 -23.05
N ARG A 33 13.35 -18.92 -23.07
CA ARG A 33 13.69 -20.11 -23.89
C ARG A 33 12.92 -21.35 -23.43
N LYS A 34 12.63 -21.49 -22.14
CA LYS A 34 11.78 -22.57 -21.62
C LYS A 34 10.34 -22.40 -22.11
N ALA A 35 9.79 -21.19 -22.06
CA ALA A 35 8.46 -20.89 -22.56
C ALA A 35 8.34 -21.16 -24.08
N GLU A 36 9.30 -20.72 -24.88
CA GLU A 36 9.31 -20.97 -26.33
C GLU A 36 9.40 -22.48 -26.64
N ARG A 37 10.27 -23.23 -25.95
CA ARG A 37 10.35 -24.69 -26.11
C ARG A 37 9.04 -25.38 -25.75
N GLN A 38 8.34 -24.89 -24.72
CA GLN A 38 7.03 -25.40 -24.35
C GLN A 38 6.01 -25.14 -25.45
N GLY A 39 5.98 -23.93 -26.01
CA GLY A 39 5.12 -23.61 -27.15
C GLY A 39 5.35 -24.52 -28.35
N ARG A 40 6.61 -24.84 -28.68
CA ARG A 40 6.92 -25.78 -29.78
C ARG A 40 6.39 -27.19 -29.52
N ARG A 41 6.37 -27.64 -28.26
CA ARG A 41 5.78 -28.93 -27.87
C ARG A 41 4.26 -28.88 -28.04
N ASP A 42 3.65 -27.80 -27.56
CA ASP A 42 2.21 -27.58 -27.54
C ASP A 42 1.66 -27.06 -28.89
N HIS A 43 2.39 -27.21 -29.99
CA HIS A 43 2.04 -26.67 -31.30
C HIS A 43 0.67 -27.12 -31.86
N ARG A 44 0.13 -28.23 -31.35
CA ARG A 44 -1.19 -28.79 -31.70
C ARG A 44 -2.28 -28.48 -30.69
N VAL A 45 -1.98 -27.75 -29.61
CA VAL A 45 -2.98 -27.43 -28.61
C VAL A 45 -4.04 -26.51 -29.22
N ASP A 46 -5.29 -26.73 -28.86
CA ASP A 46 -6.38 -25.84 -29.25
C ASP A 46 -6.22 -24.50 -28.54
N ILE A 47 -6.60 -23.44 -29.26
CA ILE A 47 -6.50 -22.05 -28.80
C ILE A 47 -7.93 -21.55 -28.70
N GLY A 48 -8.31 -21.00 -27.55
CA GLY A 48 -9.62 -20.37 -27.38
C GLY A 48 -9.74 -19.11 -28.23
N ASP A 49 -10.97 -18.62 -28.41
CA ASP A 49 -11.23 -17.42 -29.21
C ASP A 49 -10.50 -16.17 -28.68
N ASP A 50 -10.21 -16.14 -27.38
CA ASP A 50 -9.43 -15.10 -26.70
C ASP A 50 -7.90 -15.27 -26.85
N GLY A 51 -7.46 -16.31 -27.57
CA GLY A 51 -6.05 -16.64 -27.76
C GLY A 51 -5.43 -17.45 -26.63
N SER A 52 -6.20 -17.81 -25.59
CA SER A 52 -5.72 -18.56 -24.44
C SER A 52 -5.44 -20.03 -24.78
N THR A 53 -4.48 -20.60 -24.06
CA THR A 53 -4.21 -22.04 -23.99
C THR A 53 -4.15 -22.46 -22.53
N PRO A 54 -4.27 -23.76 -22.20
CA PRO A 54 -4.11 -24.24 -20.83
C PRO A 54 -2.79 -23.76 -20.18
N TRP A 55 -1.72 -23.64 -20.98
CA TRP A 55 -0.43 -23.14 -20.50
C TRP A 55 -0.45 -21.64 -20.17
N THR A 56 -1.05 -20.80 -21.03
CA THR A 56 -1.12 -19.35 -20.77
C THR A 56 -2.04 -19.06 -19.58
N SER A 57 -3.15 -19.76 -19.44
CA SER A 57 -4.06 -19.63 -18.29
C SER A 57 -3.36 -20.02 -16.98
N ALA A 58 -2.54 -21.07 -17.00
CA ALA A 58 -1.73 -21.45 -15.84
C ALA A 58 -0.62 -20.43 -15.51
N GLU A 59 -0.03 -19.76 -16.50
CA GLU A 59 0.92 -18.66 -16.24
C GLU A 59 0.22 -17.44 -15.62
N PHE A 60 -0.99 -17.11 -16.08
CA PHE A 60 -1.77 -16.01 -15.51
C PHE A 60 -2.23 -16.31 -14.09
N ALA A 61 -2.69 -17.53 -13.81
CA ALA A 61 -3.02 -17.95 -12.45
C ALA A 61 -1.82 -17.82 -11.50
N ARG A 62 -0.61 -18.22 -11.94
CA ARG A 62 0.63 -18.01 -11.16
C ARG A 62 0.96 -16.54 -10.94
N CYS A 63 0.77 -15.70 -11.96
CA CYS A 63 1.02 -14.27 -11.85
C CYS A 63 0.03 -13.59 -10.90
N HIS A 64 -1.23 -14.04 -10.93
CA HIS A 64 -2.27 -13.58 -10.01
C HIS A 64 -2.00 -14.01 -8.57
N GLU A 65 -1.58 -15.25 -8.35
CA GLU A 65 -1.16 -15.71 -7.02
C GLU A 65 0.01 -14.88 -6.48
N ALA A 66 0.98 -14.54 -7.33
CA ALA A 66 2.08 -13.65 -6.97
C ALA A 66 1.61 -12.24 -6.59
N GLU A 67 0.63 -11.69 -7.30
CA GLU A 67 -0.02 -10.42 -6.97
C GLU A 67 -0.72 -10.48 -5.61
N MET A 68 -1.42 -11.58 -5.30
CA MET A 68 -2.07 -11.78 -4.01
C MET A 68 -1.06 -11.88 -2.87
N ILE A 69 0.06 -12.59 -3.08
CA ILE A 69 1.16 -12.67 -2.10
C ILE A 69 1.77 -11.28 -1.85
N ALA A 70 2.00 -10.51 -2.92
CA ALA A 70 2.51 -9.14 -2.80
C ALA A 70 1.54 -8.23 -2.04
N SER A 71 0.24 -8.33 -2.35
CA SER A 71 -0.82 -7.57 -1.68
C SER A 71 -0.92 -7.91 -0.19
N ALA A 72 -0.88 -9.21 0.16
CA ALA A 72 -0.89 -9.66 1.55
C ALA A 72 0.35 -9.16 2.32
N GLY A 73 1.53 -9.26 1.72
CA GLY A 73 2.75 -8.78 2.36
C GLY A 73 2.78 -7.26 2.51
N LEU A 74 2.29 -6.52 1.52
CA LEU A 74 2.11 -5.07 1.61
C LEU A 74 1.17 -4.71 2.78
N ARG A 75 0.03 -5.40 2.90
CA ARG A 75 -0.90 -5.21 4.03
C ARG A 75 -0.21 -5.43 5.38
N ASP A 76 0.54 -6.51 5.52
CA ASP A 76 1.24 -6.85 6.77
C ASP A 76 2.29 -5.79 7.16
N VAL A 77 3.02 -5.25 6.17
CA VAL A 77 4.05 -4.22 6.42
C VAL A 77 3.45 -2.84 6.68
N VAL A 78 2.32 -2.51 6.04
CA VAL A 78 1.64 -1.22 6.21
C VAL A 78 0.79 -1.17 7.48
N ALA A 79 0.22 -2.30 7.93
CA ALA A 79 -0.61 -2.36 9.14
C ALA A 79 -0.01 -1.70 10.40
N PRO A 80 1.28 -1.90 10.77
CA PRO A 80 1.87 -1.18 11.90
C PRO A 80 2.02 0.32 11.65
N ILE A 81 2.28 0.74 10.41
CA ILE A 81 2.35 2.17 10.04
C ILE A 81 0.96 2.80 10.19
N ASP A 82 -0.08 2.16 9.66
CA ASP A 82 -1.46 2.61 9.76
C ASP A 82 -1.92 2.70 11.23
N SER A 83 -1.48 1.76 12.06
CA SER A 83 -1.75 1.79 13.51
C SER A 83 -1.10 2.99 14.20
N ARG A 84 0.16 3.31 13.86
CA ARG A 84 0.86 4.50 14.39
C ARG A 84 0.20 5.79 13.93
N LEU A 85 -0.14 5.88 12.64
CA LEU A 85 -0.84 7.03 12.07
C LEU A 85 -2.19 7.27 12.75
N ALA A 86 -2.96 6.21 13.06
CA ALA A 86 -4.22 6.33 13.77
C ALA A 86 -4.04 6.87 15.20
N VAL A 87 -3.04 6.36 15.93
CA VAL A 87 -2.70 6.84 17.28
C VAL A 87 -2.25 8.30 17.26
N ASP A 88 -1.38 8.66 16.31
CA ASP A 88 -0.85 10.01 16.20
C ASP A 88 -1.92 11.01 15.72
N ALA A 89 -2.86 10.59 14.86
CA ALA A 89 -4.02 11.40 14.47
C ALA A 89 -4.92 11.73 15.68
N GLU A 90 -5.20 10.74 16.53
CA GLU A 90 -5.97 10.95 17.77
C GLU A 90 -5.20 11.84 18.76
N ARG A 91 -3.88 11.64 18.89
CA ARG A 91 -3.03 12.50 19.72
C ARG A 91 -3.01 13.94 19.22
N LEU A 92 -2.98 14.14 17.92
CA LEU A 92 -3.03 15.46 17.29
C LEU A 92 -4.38 16.14 17.52
N ARG A 93 -5.50 15.38 17.45
CA ARG A 93 -6.83 15.88 17.84
C ARG A 93 -6.86 16.37 19.29
N GLN A 94 -6.38 15.55 20.23
CA GLN A 94 -6.32 15.91 21.66
C GLN A 94 -5.42 17.12 21.93
N LEU A 95 -4.26 17.22 21.28
CA LEU A 95 -3.37 18.37 21.44
C LEU A 95 -4.02 19.66 20.91
N ARG A 96 -4.73 19.59 19.78
CA ARG A 96 -5.50 20.73 19.25
C ARG A 96 -6.60 21.16 20.21
N GLU A 97 -7.34 20.23 20.80
CA GLU A 97 -8.37 20.52 21.81
C GLU A 97 -7.78 21.18 23.05
N LEU A 98 -6.66 20.67 23.56
CA LEU A 98 -5.95 21.24 24.71
C LEU A 98 -5.42 22.66 24.43
N MET A 99 -5.01 22.93 23.19
CA MET A 99 -4.53 24.25 22.77
C MET A 99 -5.67 25.23 22.46
N ALA A 100 -6.86 24.74 22.10
CA ALA A 100 -8.06 25.53 21.86
C ALA A 100 -8.81 25.91 23.15
N ALA A 101 -8.48 25.26 24.28
CA ALA A 101 -9.07 25.59 25.57
C ALA A 101 -8.81 27.06 25.94
N PRO A 102 -9.84 27.82 26.37
CA PRO A 102 -9.69 29.24 26.67
C PRO A 102 -8.65 29.43 27.77
N GLN A 103 -7.74 30.40 27.55
CA GLN A 103 -6.81 30.83 28.58
C GLN A 103 -7.61 31.57 29.65
N SER A 104 -7.34 31.27 30.93
CA SER A 104 -7.92 32.01 32.04
C SER A 104 -7.35 33.43 32.02
N GLU A 105 -8.09 34.39 31.47
CA GLU A 105 -7.72 35.80 31.61
C GLU A 105 -7.96 36.26 33.06
N PRO A 106 -7.04 37.06 33.64
CA PRO A 106 -7.25 37.58 34.98
C PRO A 106 -8.36 38.64 34.97
N ASP A 107 -9.51 38.33 35.60
CA ASP A 107 -10.68 39.22 35.69
C ASP A 107 -10.46 40.48 36.55
N ALA A 108 -9.40 40.54 37.38
CA ALA A 108 -9.14 41.66 38.29
C ALA A 108 -7.65 41.83 38.63
N PRO A 109 -7.20 43.07 38.95
CA PRO A 109 -5.83 43.31 39.40
C PRO A 109 -5.55 42.62 40.74
N PRO A 110 -4.33 42.08 40.95
CA PRO A 110 -4.00 41.32 42.16
C PRO A 110 -4.15 42.16 43.44
N PRO A 111 -4.78 41.63 44.49
CA PRO A 111 -5.09 42.37 45.72
C PRO A 111 -3.86 42.70 46.59
N ASP A 112 -2.76 41.95 46.46
CA ASP A 112 -1.51 42.18 47.18
C ASP A 112 -0.26 41.72 46.41
N GLN A 113 0.93 41.99 46.95
CA GLN A 113 2.21 41.62 46.32
C GLN A 113 2.42 40.11 46.23
N VAL A 114 1.83 39.33 47.15
CA VAL A 114 1.93 37.87 47.17
C VAL A 114 1.09 37.26 46.05
N ALA A 115 -0.12 37.79 45.81
CA ALA A 115 -0.98 37.45 44.69
C ALA A 115 -0.31 37.81 43.36
N ALA A 116 0.28 39.00 43.26
CA ALA A 116 1.03 39.41 42.07
C ALA A 116 2.25 38.51 41.77
N TYR A 117 2.90 37.95 42.81
CA TYR A 117 3.96 36.96 42.63
C TYR A 117 3.43 35.60 42.17
N ARG A 118 2.31 35.13 42.75
CA ARG A 118 1.65 33.87 42.36
C ARG A 118 1.18 33.91 40.90
N GLU A 119 0.58 35.01 40.47
CA GLU A 119 0.17 35.23 39.08
C GLU A 119 1.36 35.19 38.12
N ARG A 120 2.47 35.89 38.43
CA ARG A 120 3.68 35.82 37.61
C ARG A 120 4.26 34.40 37.51
N ARG A 121 4.19 33.64 38.60
CA ARG A 121 4.61 32.22 38.60
C ARG A 121 3.66 31.36 37.77
N ALA A 122 2.35 31.59 37.84
CA ALA A 122 1.33 30.91 37.04
C ALA A 122 1.52 31.19 35.55
N ALA A 123 1.68 32.46 35.16
CA ALA A 123 1.92 32.88 33.77
C ALA A 123 3.19 32.24 33.16
N ARG A 124 4.29 32.14 33.94
CA ARG A 124 5.50 31.43 33.50
C ARG A 124 5.26 29.93 33.32
N ALA A 125 4.47 29.32 34.21
CA ALA A 125 4.12 27.90 34.10
C ALA A 125 3.24 27.64 32.87
N GLU A 126 2.28 28.51 32.57
CA GLU A 126 1.43 28.46 31.38
C GLU A 126 2.24 28.65 30.10
N ALA A 127 3.13 29.65 30.05
CA ALA A 127 4.02 29.84 28.91
C ALA A 127 4.92 28.61 28.67
N ALA A 128 5.41 27.97 29.73
CA ALA A 128 6.18 26.74 29.62
C ALA A 128 5.32 25.56 29.12
N ARG A 129 4.07 25.44 29.57
CA ARG A 129 3.11 24.43 29.09
C ARG A 129 2.78 24.63 27.61
N ALA A 130 2.48 25.86 27.18
CA ALA A 130 2.19 26.19 25.79
C ALA A 130 3.38 25.88 24.86
N ARG A 131 4.61 26.20 25.30
CA ARG A 131 5.83 25.82 24.55
C ARG A 131 5.94 24.30 24.41
N ARG A 132 5.76 23.55 25.50
CA ARG A 132 5.79 22.07 25.46
C ARG A 132 4.71 21.49 24.55
N GLN A 133 3.48 22.02 24.59
CA GLN A 133 2.39 21.60 23.73
C GLN A 133 2.70 21.84 22.24
N ARG A 134 3.27 23.01 21.88
CA ARG A 134 3.71 23.29 20.52
C ARG A 134 4.82 22.36 20.05
N THR A 135 5.82 22.10 20.89
CA THR A 135 6.89 21.13 20.57
C THR A 135 6.31 19.71 20.36
N ASN A 136 5.41 19.27 21.23
CA ASN A 136 4.75 17.97 21.09
C ASN A 136 3.91 17.88 19.81
N LEU A 137 3.22 18.96 19.42
CA LEU A 137 2.45 19.02 18.18
C LEU A 137 3.37 18.86 16.97
N GLN A 138 4.49 19.60 16.94
CA GLN A 138 5.46 19.51 15.85
C GLN A 138 6.05 18.10 15.76
N GLU A 139 6.43 17.49 16.88
CA GLU A 139 6.98 16.13 16.91
C GLU A 139 5.99 15.09 16.36
N VAL A 140 4.70 15.23 16.67
CA VAL A 140 3.64 14.34 16.13
C VAL A 140 3.49 14.56 14.63
N VAL A 141 3.47 15.81 14.16
CA VAL A 141 3.37 16.13 12.72
C VAL A 141 4.58 15.58 11.94
N ASP A 142 5.79 15.75 12.46
CA ASP A 142 7.02 15.26 11.83
C ASP A 142 7.01 13.72 11.73
N ARG A 143 6.59 13.04 12.82
CA ARG A 143 6.47 11.58 12.84
C ARG A 143 5.43 11.07 11.85
N MET A 144 4.24 11.68 11.83
CA MET A 144 3.18 11.33 10.87
C MET A 144 3.66 11.52 9.43
N SER A 145 4.39 12.60 9.15
CA SER A 145 4.92 12.88 7.81
C SER A 145 5.90 11.79 7.37
N ALA A 146 6.84 11.41 8.25
CA ALA A 146 7.79 10.33 7.97
C ALA A 146 7.11 8.96 7.77
N ASP A 147 6.09 8.64 8.57
CA ASP A 147 5.33 7.39 8.44
C ASP A 147 4.51 7.36 7.13
N ILE A 148 3.94 8.49 6.72
CA ILE A 148 3.23 8.64 5.44
C ILE A 148 4.19 8.45 4.26
N GLU A 149 5.35 9.12 4.26
CA GLU A 149 6.37 8.96 3.22
C GLU A 149 6.85 7.51 3.11
N THR A 150 7.07 6.86 4.26
CA THR A 150 7.45 5.45 4.31
C THR A 150 6.36 4.58 3.69
N ARG A 151 5.08 4.79 4.06
CA ARG A 151 3.95 4.05 3.48
C ARG A 151 3.87 4.21 1.95
N TYR A 152 4.04 5.44 1.44
CA TYR A 152 4.07 5.70 -0.01
C TYR A 152 5.19 4.94 -0.72
N HIS A 153 6.38 4.95 -0.14
CA HIS A 153 7.52 4.24 -0.71
C HIS A 153 7.27 2.73 -0.81
N LEU A 154 6.70 2.14 0.25
CA LEU A 154 6.36 0.71 0.27
C LEU A 154 5.30 0.35 -0.78
N LEU A 155 4.28 1.19 -0.94
CA LEU A 155 3.22 1.02 -1.94
C LEU A 155 3.79 1.07 -3.37
N ALA A 156 4.62 2.07 -3.66
CA ALA A 156 5.27 2.21 -4.97
C ALA A 156 6.16 1.01 -5.30
N GLN A 157 6.96 0.55 -4.35
CA GLN A 157 7.81 -0.63 -4.52
C GLN A 157 6.99 -1.90 -4.76
N ALA A 158 5.88 -2.09 -4.03
CA ALA A 158 4.99 -3.22 -4.24
C ALA A 158 4.34 -3.17 -5.63
N ALA A 159 3.94 -1.99 -6.09
CA ALA A 159 3.28 -1.81 -7.38
C ALA A 159 4.25 -2.13 -8.52
N ASP A 160 5.49 -1.66 -8.41
CA ASP A 160 6.53 -1.95 -9.38
C ASP A 160 6.87 -3.45 -9.44
N LEU A 161 6.89 -4.14 -8.30
CA LEU A 161 7.10 -5.58 -8.24
C LEU A 161 5.97 -6.35 -8.97
N VAL A 162 4.71 -5.95 -8.78
CA VAL A 162 3.57 -6.57 -9.50
C VAL A 162 3.60 -6.24 -11.00
N ARG A 163 3.93 -5.00 -11.38
CA ARG A 163 4.09 -4.61 -12.79
C ARG A 163 5.22 -5.38 -13.47
N GLN A 164 6.35 -5.58 -12.79
CA GLN A 164 7.46 -6.38 -13.30
C GLN A 164 7.07 -7.85 -13.46
N ALA A 165 6.36 -8.42 -12.48
CA ALA A 165 5.79 -9.77 -12.56
C ALA A 165 4.88 -9.93 -13.79
N ALA A 166 3.94 -9.00 -13.99
CA ALA A 166 3.05 -8.98 -15.15
C ALA A 166 3.83 -8.88 -16.48
N ALA A 167 4.81 -7.98 -16.55
CA ALA A 167 5.64 -7.80 -17.75
C ALA A 167 6.41 -9.07 -18.12
N VAL A 168 7.01 -9.76 -17.15
CA VAL A 168 7.73 -11.03 -17.37
C VAL A 168 6.77 -12.14 -17.80
N THR A 169 5.61 -12.24 -17.17
CA THR A 169 4.56 -13.20 -17.55
C THR A 169 4.13 -12.98 -19.00
N ASN A 170 3.85 -11.74 -19.37
CA ASN A 170 3.46 -11.37 -20.74
C ASN A 170 4.57 -11.66 -21.76
N ALA A 171 5.83 -11.38 -21.43
CA ALA A 171 6.97 -11.74 -22.27
C ALA A 171 7.10 -13.27 -22.47
N ARG A 172 6.78 -14.05 -21.44
CA ARG A 172 6.77 -15.52 -21.51
C ARG A 172 5.62 -16.05 -22.35
N VAL A 173 4.42 -15.48 -22.24
CA VAL A 173 3.29 -15.80 -23.11
C VAL A 173 3.63 -15.49 -24.57
N ALA A 174 4.25 -14.35 -24.86
CA ALA A 174 4.73 -14.01 -26.20
C ALA A 174 5.81 -14.99 -26.71
N ALA A 175 6.74 -15.42 -25.85
CA ALA A 175 7.74 -16.43 -26.19
C ALA A 175 7.10 -17.81 -26.45
N TYR A 176 6.15 -18.22 -25.63
CA TYR A 176 5.35 -19.43 -25.83
C TYR A 176 4.59 -19.39 -27.16
N ARG A 177 3.89 -18.29 -27.45
CA ARG A 177 3.18 -18.07 -28.72
C ARG A 177 4.09 -18.21 -29.94
N ARG A 178 5.29 -17.62 -29.89
CA ARG A 178 6.31 -17.79 -30.92
C ARG A 178 6.69 -19.26 -31.10
N GLY A 179 6.91 -19.98 -30.01
CA GLY A 179 7.17 -21.41 -30.05
C GLY A 179 6.04 -22.21 -30.70
N LEU A 180 4.79 -21.89 -30.35
CA LEU A 180 3.58 -22.54 -30.85
C LEU A 180 3.43 -22.36 -32.37
N ILE A 181 3.64 -21.14 -32.88
CA ILE A 181 3.61 -20.82 -34.32
C ILE A 181 4.71 -21.57 -35.08
N GLN A 182 5.93 -21.58 -34.53
CA GLN A 182 7.08 -22.25 -35.16
C GLN A 182 6.95 -23.77 -35.17
N GLY A 183 6.32 -24.34 -34.14
CA GLY A 183 6.22 -25.78 -33.95
C GLY A 183 7.56 -26.50 -33.77
N PRO A 184 7.55 -27.84 -33.80
CA PRO A 184 8.76 -28.66 -33.72
C PRO A 184 9.71 -28.37 -34.88
N TRP A 185 11.00 -28.66 -34.68
CA TRP A 185 12.03 -28.37 -35.68
C TRP A 185 11.77 -29.04 -37.04
N TRP A 186 11.22 -30.27 -37.07
CA TRP A 186 10.94 -31.00 -38.30
C TRP A 186 9.86 -30.31 -39.17
N LYS A 187 8.96 -29.52 -38.57
CA LYS A 187 7.98 -28.75 -39.33
C LYS A 187 8.63 -27.67 -40.17
N ARG A 188 9.83 -27.19 -39.84
CA ARG A 188 10.56 -26.22 -40.68
C ARG A 188 11.04 -26.84 -42.00
N LEU A 189 11.19 -28.15 -42.04
CA LEU A 189 11.65 -28.89 -43.21
C LEU A 189 10.49 -29.45 -44.05
N PHE A 190 9.38 -29.83 -43.39
CA PHE A 190 8.32 -30.61 -44.03
C PHE A 190 6.90 -30.07 -43.84
N GLY A 191 6.72 -28.93 -43.16
CA GLY A 191 5.40 -28.43 -42.83
C GLY A 191 5.26 -26.92 -42.99
N HIS A 192 4.01 -26.45 -43.00
CA HIS A 192 3.72 -25.02 -42.95
C HIS A 192 3.63 -24.54 -41.50
N PRO A 193 4.10 -23.31 -41.21
CA PRO A 193 3.88 -22.66 -39.92
C PRO A 193 2.40 -22.61 -39.58
N ARG A 194 2.04 -22.75 -38.30
CA ARG A 194 0.65 -22.58 -37.88
C ARG A 194 0.30 -21.11 -38.04
N ARG A 195 -0.73 -20.80 -38.84
CA ARG A 195 -1.34 -19.48 -38.84
C ARG A 195 -2.25 -19.39 -37.62
N VAL A 196 -2.07 -18.33 -36.86
CA VAL A 196 -2.83 -18.12 -35.63
C VAL A 196 -3.33 -16.68 -35.66
N THR A 197 -4.64 -16.55 -35.69
CA THR A 197 -5.35 -15.27 -35.87
C THR A 197 -5.82 -14.68 -34.55
N GLU A 198 -5.95 -15.51 -33.52
CA GLU A 198 -6.38 -15.10 -32.20
C GLU A 198 -5.35 -14.14 -31.58
N PRO A 199 -5.79 -13.16 -30.77
CA PRO A 199 -4.89 -12.22 -30.11
C PRO A 199 -3.93 -12.94 -29.17
N VAL A 200 -2.85 -12.27 -28.78
CA VAL A 200 -1.99 -12.76 -27.70
C VAL A 200 -2.65 -12.31 -26.39
N PRO A 201 -3.04 -13.23 -25.50
CA PRO A 201 -3.66 -12.84 -24.24
C PRO A 201 -2.63 -12.11 -23.37
N VAL A 202 -3.09 -11.13 -22.59
CA VAL A 202 -2.24 -10.25 -21.76
C VAL A 202 -2.76 -10.26 -20.33
N TYR A 203 -1.87 -10.53 -19.38
CA TYR A 203 -2.14 -10.34 -17.97
C TYR A 203 -2.15 -8.86 -17.62
N ARG A 204 -3.24 -8.41 -17.01
CA ARG A 204 -3.35 -7.10 -16.37
C ARG A 204 -3.58 -7.31 -14.87
N PRO A 205 -2.75 -6.74 -14.00
CA PRO A 205 -3.03 -6.74 -12.57
C PRO A 205 -4.41 -6.15 -12.29
N SER A 206 -5.07 -6.65 -11.24
CA SER A 206 -6.44 -6.26 -10.88
C SER A 206 -6.53 -5.47 -9.58
N SER A 207 -5.46 -5.44 -8.80
CA SER A 207 -5.47 -4.79 -7.49
C SER A 207 -5.53 -3.27 -7.62
N GLU A 208 -6.55 -2.66 -7.01
CA GLU A 208 -6.84 -1.23 -7.09
C GLU A 208 -5.66 -0.34 -6.65
N TRP A 209 -4.90 -0.79 -5.64
CA TRP A 209 -3.75 -0.06 -5.08
C TRP A 209 -2.57 0.10 -6.05
N ILE A 210 -2.58 -0.61 -7.19
CA ILE A 210 -1.56 -0.51 -8.23
C ILE A 210 -1.75 0.75 -9.07
N ASP A 211 -2.99 1.15 -9.32
CA ASP A 211 -3.32 2.31 -10.17
C ASP A 211 -3.76 3.53 -9.35
N ASP A 212 -4.36 3.30 -8.18
CA ASP A 212 -4.79 4.36 -7.27
C ASP A 212 -4.17 4.15 -5.88
N LEU A 213 -3.21 5.01 -5.52
CA LEU A 213 -2.67 5.03 -4.17
C LEU A 213 -3.83 5.47 -3.25
N PRO A 214 -4.31 4.65 -2.30
CA PRO A 214 -5.56 4.93 -1.57
C PRO A 214 -5.59 6.28 -0.82
N LEU A 215 -4.42 6.90 -0.60
CA LEU A 215 -4.26 8.24 -0.02
C LEU A 215 -4.43 9.41 -1.01
N LEU A 216 -4.47 9.19 -2.32
CA LEU A 216 -4.42 10.24 -3.34
C LEU A 216 -5.82 10.83 -3.61
N ARG A 217 -6.48 11.27 -2.55
CA ARG A 217 -7.50 12.33 -2.60
C ARG A 217 -6.88 13.63 -2.09
N THR A 218 -5.96 14.18 -2.86
CA THR A 218 -5.41 15.51 -2.64
C THR A 218 -6.43 16.55 -3.11
N GLN A 219 -7.19 17.15 -2.18
CA GLN A 219 -7.78 18.47 -2.46
C GLN A 219 -6.72 19.53 -2.19
N VAL A 220 -6.18 20.12 -3.25
CA VAL A 220 -5.41 21.36 -3.15
C VAL A 220 -6.41 22.48 -2.92
N VAL A 221 -6.59 22.87 -1.67
CA VAL A 221 -7.35 24.08 -1.32
C VAL A 221 -6.36 25.25 -1.28
N ASN A 222 -6.68 26.33 -2.00
CA ASN A 222 -5.89 27.57 -2.08
C ASN A 222 -5.93 28.41 -0.79
N THR A 223 -5.74 27.78 0.37
CA THR A 223 -5.53 28.46 1.65
C THR A 223 -4.10 28.17 2.12
N PRO A 224 -3.29 29.18 2.42
CA PRO A 224 -2.02 28.94 3.08
C PRO A 224 -2.33 28.30 4.45
N GLU A 225 -1.67 27.18 4.75
CA GLU A 225 -1.65 26.45 6.03
C GLU A 225 -2.51 25.19 6.24
N VAL A 226 -3.19 24.62 5.22
CA VAL A 226 -3.85 23.31 5.44
C VAL A 226 -3.61 22.34 4.28
N LEU A 227 -2.59 21.48 4.42
CA LEU A 227 -2.57 20.20 3.73
C LEU A 227 -3.60 19.29 4.41
N SER A 228 -4.78 19.14 3.81
CA SER A 228 -5.78 18.17 4.27
C SER A 228 -5.49 16.82 3.65
N TRP A 229 -5.18 15.83 4.49
CA TRP A 229 -4.99 14.44 4.08
C TRP A 229 -6.24 13.64 4.48
N GLU A 230 -6.92 13.03 3.52
CA GLU A 230 -7.97 12.05 3.82
C GLU A 230 -7.31 10.69 4.04
N TRP A 231 -7.25 10.22 5.29
CA TRP A 231 -6.75 8.89 5.58
C TRP A 231 -7.82 7.85 5.27
N THR A 232 -7.51 6.96 4.33
CA THR A 232 -8.28 5.74 4.07
C THR A 232 -7.45 4.52 4.50
N PRO A 233 -8.04 3.62 5.33
CA PRO A 233 -7.40 2.35 5.64
C PRO A 233 -7.29 1.51 4.37
N PHE A 234 -6.24 0.68 4.28
CA PHE A 234 -6.11 -0.30 3.20
C PHE A 234 -7.34 -1.23 3.23
N ARG A 235 -8.20 -1.15 2.21
CA ARG A 235 -9.38 -2.01 2.06
C ARG A 235 -9.04 -3.21 1.20
N GLU A 236 -9.39 -4.38 1.68
CA GLU A 236 -9.35 -5.63 0.93
C GLU A 236 -10.56 -5.64 -0.01
N THR A 237 -10.37 -5.63 -1.33
CA THR A 237 -11.44 -5.96 -2.27
C THR A 237 -11.70 -7.46 -2.22
N GLY A 238 -12.53 -7.84 -1.25
CA GLY A 238 -12.94 -9.21 -0.99
C GLY A 238 -14.21 -9.22 -0.14
N GLY A 239 -15.30 -8.66 -0.68
CA GLY A 239 -16.62 -8.69 -0.05
C GLY A 239 -17.21 -7.30 0.19
N GLU A 240 -18.29 -7.04 -0.54
CA GLU A 240 -19.28 -5.97 -0.34
C GLU A 240 -18.85 -4.52 -0.62
N THR A 241 -19.55 -3.95 -1.61
CA THR A 241 -19.66 -2.51 -1.88
C THR A 241 -19.84 -1.71 -0.59
N PRO A 242 -19.11 -0.61 -0.37
CA PRO A 242 -19.40 0.27 0.75
C PRO A 242 -20.59 1.14 0.39
N GLU A 243 -21.71 0.86 1.04
CA GLU A 243 -22.75 1.85 1.25
C GLU A 243 -22.15 3.09 1.96
N ARG A 244 -22.38 4.25 1.36
CA ARG A 244 -22.26 5.61 1.91
C ARG A 244 -20.90 6.05 2.47
N SER A 245 -20.32 7.01 1.75
CA SER A 245 -19.53 8.06 2.40
C SER A 245 -20.37 8.66 3.53
N ARG A 246 -19.84 8.61 4.76
CA ARG A 246 -20.21 9.57 5.79
C ARG A 246 -19.22 10.71 5.66
N ASP A 247 -19.58 11.64 4.80
CA ASP A 247 -18.98 12.97 4.76
C ASP A 247 -19.21 13.59 6.14
N PHE A 248 -18.21 13.56 7.01
CA PHE A 248 -18.15 14.48 8.14
C PHE A 248 -17.71 15.85 7.61
N ARG A 249 -18.63 16.54 6.95
CA ARG A 249 -18.58 17.99 6.82
C ARG A 249 -19.05 18.59 8.13
N THR A 250 -18.13 18.92 9.02
CA THR A 250 -18.40 19.95 10.03
C THR A 250 -18.27 21.29 9.33
N ALA A 251 -19.40 21.85 8.91
CA ALA A 251 -19.49 23.27 8.61
C ALA A 251 -19.26 24.04 9.92
N ILE A 252 -18.29 24.93 9.93
CA ILE A 252 -18.13 25.95 10.99
C ILE A 252 -18.55 27.27 10.34
N SER A 253 -19.70 27.78 10.77
CA SER A 253 -19.98 29.22 10.84
C SER A 253 -19.61 29.71 12.23
#